data_AF-A0A7S2WV11-F1
#
_entry.id   AF-A0A7S2WV11-F1
#
_cell.length_a   1.000
_cell.length_b   1.000
_cell.length_c   1.000
_cell.angle_alpha   90.00
_cell.angle_beta   90.00
_cell.angle_gamma   90.00
#
_symmetry.space_group_name_H-M   'P 1'
#
loop_
_entity.id
_entity.type
_entity.pdbx_description
1 polymer ?
#
loop_
_entity_poly.entity_id
_entity_poly.type
_entity_poly.pdbx_seq_one_letter_code
_entity_poly.pdbx_strand_id
1 'polypeptide(L)'
;TDYFLHLKYPIGRYDHIHNCTARRVPITLRLMRLTEAEQENVSTILKLQDEEARKAKRRRMNHQDDEWQFERNTELKFPLKKSVAWDAYDHFQLESMSWGLRCMVRGVTNFPSLPAGFVSASEDKQVCVQVALTHGGDVIHGNTLSGSEPLDWKAMPHTTAVPFDSGSGLNQEWGKEWIATNLRLKRIPFSARVCFRLVILVAGGKRTIPLAGVAIPLINYKRELVRGNTKIHLWPSEELQRARDKDIQEGEKDPQFLQVANRPLGGNPERNAGLLHVTFDSYELPIAAQRPCYLDYVQRRLQPFADNSNLPPSLPPNSDQESVLQGIGRLSPLTKLSDEEKELLFATRDYCAERPELIPKLMASIDWTDPKKVDEARMLLTKCE
;
A
#
# COMPACT_ATOMS: atom_id res chain seq x y z
N THR A 1 -32.98 24.06 13.45
CA THR A 1 -32.47 22.72 13.78
C THR A 1 -32.53 22.57 15.27
N ASP A 2 -33.36 21.66 15.76
CA ASP A 2 -33.54 21.45 17.20
C ASP A 2 -32.44 20.51 17.70
N TYR A 3 -31.61 20.99 18.62
CA TYR A 3 -30.53 20.19 19.22
C TYR A 3 -31.02 19.54 20.51
N PHE A 4 -31.01 18.21 20.56
CA PHE A 4 -31.30 17.48 21.80
C PHE A 4 -30.05 17.45 22.70
N LEU A 5 -30.12 18.13 23.83
CA LEU A 5 -29.08 18.13 24.88
C LEU A 5 -29.19 16.86 25.75
N HIS A 6 -28.97 15.69 25.14
CA HIS A 6 -29.26 14.38 25.74
C HIS A 6 -28.07 13.73 26.45
N LEU A 7 -26.88 14.33 26.36
CA LEU A 7 -25.65 13.79 26.95
C LEU A 7 -25.26 14.64 28.17
N LYS A 8 -24.65 14.01 29.18
CA LYS A 8 -24.11 14.67 30.39
C LYS A 8 -22.85 15.52 30.07
N TYR A 9 -22.86 16.24 28.97
CA TYR A 9 -21.82 17.20 28.64
C TYR A 9 -22.11 18.54 29.31
N PRO A 10 -21.06 19.25 29.76
CA PRO A 10 -21.19 20.66 30.12
C PRO A 10 -21.86 21.44 28.99
N ILE A 11 -22.82 22.29 29.33
CA ILE A 11 -23.66 23.00 28.36
C ILE A 11 -22.86 23.83 27.34
N GLY A 12 -21.68 24.34 27.73
CA GLY A 12 -20.78 25.09 26.86
C GLY A 12 -20.05 24.28 25.79
N ARG A 13 -20.14 22.94 25.81
CA ARG A 13 -19.54 22.06 24.79
C ARG A 13 -20.46 21.77 23.61
N TYR A 14 -21.73 22.19 23.68
CA TYR A 14 -22.63 22.05 22.55
C TYR A 14 -22.35 23.18 21.55
N ASP A 15 -22.03 22.82 20.30
CA ASP A 15 -21.63 23.77 19.26
C ASP A 15 -22.60 24.95 19.10
N HIS A 16 -23.90 24.68 19.19
CA HIS A 16 -24.92 25.72 19.13
C HIS A 16 -24.77 26.73 20.27
N ILE A 17 -24.55 26.25 21.48
CA ILE A 17 -24.39 27.08 22.70
C ILE A 17 -23.06 27.82 22.67
N HIS A 18 -21.99 27.16 22.24
CA HIS A 18 -20.69 27.77 22.01
C HIS A 18 -20.79 28.94 21.01
N ASN A 19 -21.44 28.71 19.86
CA ASN A 19 -21.63 29.71 18.81
C ASN A 19 -22.52 30.88 19.27
N CYS A 20 -23.62 30.61 19.96
CA CYS A 20 -24.48 31.67 20.52
C CYS A 20 -23.72 32.52 21.55
N THR A 21 -22.93 31.88 22.42
CA THR A 21 -22.10 32.59 23.42
C THR A 21 -21.03 33.44 22.76
N ALA A 22 -20.32 32.89 21.76
CA ALA A 22 -19.30 33.60 20.99
C ALA A 22 -19.87 34.83 20.25
N ARG A 23 -21.09 34.70 19.72
CA ARG A 23 -21.81 35.78 19.02
C ARG A 23 -22.59 36.70 19.95
N ARG A 24 -22.55 36.47 21.28
CA ARG A 24 -23.34 37.19 22.29
C ARG A 24 -24.84 37.23 21.97
N VAL A 25 -25.34 36.17 21.32
CA VAL A 25 -26.76 36.02 20.98
C VAL A 25 -27.47 35.32 22.15
N PRO A 26 -28.68 35.75 22.54
CA PRO A 26 -29.43 35.08 23.59
C PRO A 26 -29.68 33.61 23.23
N ILE A 27 -29.37 32.72 24.16
CA ILE A 27 -29.60 31.28 24.01
C ILE A 27 -31.05 31.00 24.40
N THR A 28 -31.85 30.52 23.45
CA THR A 28 -33.24 30.10 23.73
C THR A 28 -33.28 28.59 23.79
N LEU A 29 -33.51 28.03 24.98
CA LEU A 29 -33.68 26.60 25.17
C LEU A 29 -35.17 26.29 25.31
N ARG A 30 -35.65 25.33 24.51
CA ARG A 30 -37.02 24.83 24.64
C ARG A 30 -37.01 23.54 25.44
N LEU A 31 -37.66 23.56 26.60
CA LEU A 31 -37.91 22.35 27.36
C LEU A 31 -38.95 21.51 26.63
N MET A 32 -38.60 20.28 26.27
CA MET A 32 -39.51 19.33 25.62
C MET A 32 -39.70 18.12 26.53
N ARG A 33 -40.96 17.73 26.75
CA ARG A 33 -41.28 16.49 27.45
C ARG A 33 -41.11 15.34 26.46
N LEU A 34 -40.08 14.52 26.69
CA LEU A 34 -39.92 13.28 25.94
C LEU A 34 -41.05 12.32 26.31
N THR A 35 -41.67 11.70 25.32
CA THR A 35 -42.62 10.59 25.51
C THR A 35 -41.91 9.37 26.10
N GLU A 36 -42.63 8.46 26.75
CA GLU A 36 -42.04 7.22 27.32
C GLU A 36 -41.27 6.42 26.25
N ALA A 37 -41.79 6.39 25.02
CA ALA A 37 -41.11 5.79 23.88
C ALA A 37 -39.78 6.49 23.56
N GLU A 38 -39.70 7.83 23.55
CA GLU A 38 -38.47 8.60 23.28
C GLU A 38 -37.44 8.53 24.42
N GLN A 39 -37.91 8.36 25.67
CA GLN A 39 -37.04 8.16 26.84
C GLN A 39 -36.32 6.81 26.78
N GLU A 40 -36.96 5.76 26.25
CA GLU A 40 -36.32 4.46 25.99
C GLU A 40 -35.47 4.43 24.69
N ASN A 41 -35.73 5.34 23.74
CA ASN A 41 -35.31 5.18 22.34
C ASN A 41 -34.12 5.99 21.83
N VAL A 42 -33.37 6.77 22.62
CA VAL A 42 -32.17 7.43 22.03
C VAL A 42 -31.08 6.40 21.70
N SER A 43 -30.97 5.32 22.48
CA SER A 43 -30.05 4.21 22.17
C SER A 43 -30.62 3.21 21.15
N THR A 44 -31.94 3.13 21.04
CA THR A 44 -32.65 2.06 20.32
C THR A 44 -33.02 2.47 18.89
N ILE A 45 -33.29 3.75 18.61
CA ILE A 45 -33.47 4.26 17.24
C ILE A 45 -32.18 4.16 16.42
N LEU A 46 -31.02 4.46 17.04
CA LEU A 46 -29.71 4.26 16.41
C LEU A 46 -29.39 2.77 16.20
N LYS A 47 -29.80 1.90 17.14
CA LYS A 47 -29.64 0.44 17.01
C LYS A 47 -30.59 -0.18 15.99
N LEU A 48 -31.81 0.32 15.82
CA LEU A 48 -32.78 -0.21 14.88
C LEU A 48 -32.42 0.13 13.43
N GLN A 49 -31.97 1.36 13.16
CA GLN A 49 -31.44 1.71 11.83
C GLN A 49 -30.16 0.92 11.51
N ASP A 50 -29.31 0.67 12.51
CA ASP A 50 -28.09 -0.12 12.34
C ASP A 50 -28.37 -1.64 12.26
N GLU A 51 -29.39 -2.15 12.94
CA GLU A 51 -29.87 -3.55 12.85
C GLU A 51 -30.55 -3.83 11.51
N GLU A 52 -31.38 -2.92 11.01
CA GLU A 52 -32.02 -3.06 9.69
C GLU A 52 -30.99 -2.92 8.58
N ALA A 53 -30.04 -1.98 8.69
CA ALA A 53 -28.90 -1.88 7.78
C ALA A 53 -27.99 -3.12 7.87
N ARG A 54 -27.73 -3.67 9.07
CA ARG A 54 -26.98 -4.92 9.27
C ARG A 54 -27.74 -6.14 8.76
N LYS A 55 -29.06 -6.21 8.91
CA LYS A 55 -29.90 -7.28 8.34
C LYS A 55 -29.95 -7.19 6.82
N ALA A 56 -30.07 -5.99 6.25
CA ALA A 56 -29.99 -5.78 4.81
C ALA A 56 -28.60 -6.13 4.27
N LYS A 57 -27.52 -5.77 4.98
CA LYS A 57 -26.14 -6.14 4.64
C LYS A 57 -25.87 -7.64 4.80
N ARG A 58 -26.41 -8.29 5.84
CA ARG A 58 -26.38 -9.76 6.01
C ARG A 58 -27.16 -10.49 4.93
N ARG A 59 -28.33 -9.97 4.52
CA ARG A 59 -29.10 -10.52 3.38
C ARG A 59 -28.33 -10.38 2.06
N ARG A 60 -27.58 -9.29 1.86
CA ARG A 60 -26.70 -9.12 0.69
C ARG A 60 -25.47 -10.03 0.73
N MET A 61 -24.84 -10.22 1.89
CA MET A 61 -23.69 -11.14 2.05
C MET A 61 -24.11 -12.60 1.89
N ASN A 62 -25.20 -13.05 2.52
CA ASN A 62 -25.66 -14.43 2.39
C ASN A 62 -26.06 -14.79 0.96
N HIS A 63 -26.56 -13.83 0.16
CA HIS A 63 -26.84 -14.10 -1.26
C HIS A 63 -25.58 -14.12 -2.14
N GLN A 64 -24.44 -13.56 -1.67
CA GLN A 64 -23.16 -13.63 -2.36
C GLN A 64 -22.30 -14.83 -1.93
N ASP A 65 -22.44 -15.29 -0.69
CA ASP A 65 -21.62 -16.39 -0.15
C ASP A 65 -22.10 -17.79 -0.60
N ASP A 66 -23.38 -17.96 -0.94
CA ASP A 66 -23.92 -19.25 -1.37
C ASP A 66 -23.49 -19.66 -2.80
N GLU A 67 -23.07 -18.71 -3.65
CA GLU A 67 -22.50 -19.01 -4.98
C GLU A 67 -20.97 -19.24 -4.94
N TRP A 68 -20.27 -18.82 -3.89
CA TRP A 68 -18.80 -18.84 -3.82
C TRP A 68 -18.18 -20.13 -3.24
N GLN A 69 -18.99 -21.09 -2.77
CA GLN A 69 -18.48 -22.31 -2.13
C GLN A 69 -18.41 -23.55 -3.05
N PHE A 70 -18.68 -23.41 -4.36
CA PHE A 70 -18.83 -24.56 -5.26
C PHE A 70 -17.78 -24.72 -6.36
N GLU A 71 -16.59 -24.11 -6.26
CA GLU A 71 -15.44 -24.53 -7.07
C GLU A 71 -14.55 -25.49 -6.26
N ARG A 72 -14.93 -26.77 -6.38
CA ARG A 72 -14.23 -27.91 -5.81
C ARG A 72 -12.83 -28.07 -6.40
N ASN A 73 -11.89 -28.30 -5.48
CA ASN A 73 -10.59 -28.92 -5.69
C ASN A 73 -10.60 -29.96 -6.81
N THR A 74 -9.83 -29.70 -7.86
CA THR A 74 -9.44 -30.70 -8.85
C THR A 74 -8.42 -31.65 -8.20
N GLU A 75 -8.88 -32.83 -7.79
CA GLU A 75 -8.03 -33.90 -7.29
C GLU A 75 -7.04 -34.35 -8.37
N LEU A 76 -5.74 -34.24 -8.08
CA LEU A 76 -4.66 -34.82 -8.88
C LEU A 76 -4.68 -36.35 -8.75
N LYS A 77 -4.95 -37.04 -9.87
CA LYS A 77 -5.18 -38.50 -9.97
C LYS A 77 -3.98 -39.43 -9.76
N PHE A 78 -2.86 -38.97 -9.20
CA PHE A 78 -1.71 -39.86 -8.96
C PHE A 78 -1.00 -39.48 -7.66
N PRO A 79 -1.21 -40.20 -6.54
CA PRO A 79 -0.43 -39.99 -5.33
C PRO A 79 0.96 -40.58 -5.56
N LEU A 80 1.92 -39.72 -5.89
CA LEU A 80 3.34 -40.03 -5.70
C LEU A 80 3.54 -40.31 -4.21
N LYS A 81 4.13 -41.46 -3.86
CA LYS A 81 4.51 -41.77 -2.46
C LYS A 81 5.59 -40.78 -2.02
N LYS A 82 5.18 -39.74 -1.29
CA LYS A 82 6.05 -38.70 -0.73
C LYS A 82 6.64 -39.14 0.61
N SER A 83 7.79 -38.57 0.94
CA SER A 83 8.55 -38.89 2.15
C SER A 83 7.94 -38.18 3.37
N VAL A 84 7.86 -38.88 4.50
CA VAL A 84 7.15 -38.51 5.75
C VAL A 84 7.55 -37.13 6.32
N ALA A 85 8.74 -36.62 6.00
CA ALA A 85 9.21 -35.32 6.49
C ALA A 85 8.66 -34.12 5.69
N TRP A 86 8.26 -34.31 4.43
CA TRP A 86 7.79 -33.24 3.56
C TRP A 86 6.29 -32.96 3.71
N ASP A 87 5.50 -33.97 4.10
CA ASP A 87 4.05 -33.83 4.30
C ASP A 87 3.67 -32.97 5.53
N ALA A 88 4.63 -32.69 6.41
CA ALA A 88 4.41 -31.81 7.57
C ALA A 88 4.45 -30.31 7.21
N TYR A 89 5.01 -29.94 6.04
CA TYR A 89 5.11 -28.55 5.63
C TYR A 89 3.96 -28.18 4.69
N ASP A 90 3.11 -27.27 5.14
CA ASP A 90 2.02 -26.67 4.36
C ASP A 90 2.46 -25.36 3.67
N HIS A 91 3.59 -24.78 4.06
CA HIS A 91 4.16 -23.55 3.46
C HIS A 91 5.68 -23.44 3.63
N PHE A 92 6.31 -22.57 2.84
CA PHE A 92 7.66 -22.06 3.07
C PHE A 92 7.63 -20.68 3.72
N GLN A 93 8.62 -20.36 4.56
CA GLN A 93 8.77 -19.01 5.14
C GLN A 93 9.43 -18.07 4.13
N LEU A 94 8.91 -16.84 3.99
CA LEU A 94 9.52 -15.80 3.15
C LEU A 94 10.97 -15.50 3.55
N GLU A 95 11.29 -15.57 4.85
CA GLU A 95 12.61 -15.31 5.43
C GLU A 95 13.66 -16.35 5.00
N SER A 96 13.20 -17.55 4.65
CA SER A 96 14.06 -18.63 4.16
C SER A 96 14.51 -18.43 2.71
N MET A 97 13.89 -17.49 1.99
CA MET A 97 14.14 -17.27 0.57
C MET A 97 15.40 -16.41 0.33
N SER A 98 16.37 -16.97 -0.38
CA SER A 98 17.68 -16.35 -0.61
C SER A 98 17.78 -15.58 -1.94
N TRP A 99 16.88 -15.84 -2.89
CA TRP A 99 16.85 -15.19 -4.20
C TRP A 99 16.00 -13.90 -4.20
N GLY A 100 16.14 -13.10 -5.26
CA GLY A 100 15.35 -11.88 -5.46
C GLY A 100 14.00 -12.14 -6.12
N LEU A 101 13.08 -11.17 -6.04
CA LEU A 101 11.81 -11.27 -6.77
C LEU A 101 12.10 -11.28 -8.26
N ARG A 102 11.49 -12.24 -8.97
CA ARG A 102 11.46 -12.28 -10.43
C ARG A 102 10.03 -12.29 -10.93
N CYS A 103 9.82 -11.62 -12.04
CA CYS A 103 8.55 -11.68 -12.77
C CYS A 103 8.83 -11.64 -14.26
N MET A 104 7.91 -12.17 -15.05
CA MET A 104 7.96 -12.20 -16.50
C MET A 104 6.74 -11.48 -17.02
N VAL A 105 6.96 -10.39 -17.74
CA VAL A 105 5.89 -9.66 -18.44
C VAL A 105 5.62 -10.39 -19.74
N ARG A 106 4.43 -10.99 -19.88
CA ARG A 106 4.04 -11.77 -21.07
C ARG A 106 3.54 -10.86 -22.19
N GLY A 107 2.78 -9.83 -21.83
CA GLY A 107 2.11 -9.00 -22.82
C GLY A 107 1.12 -8.03 -22.24
N VAL A 108 0.66 -7.11 -23.08
CA VAL A 108 -0.47 -6.22 -22.85
C VAL A 108 -1.46 -6.44 -23.99
N THR A 109 -2.73 -6.59 -23.64
CA THR A 109 -3.83 -6.79 -24.59
C THR A 109 -4.95 -5.79 -24.35
N ASN A 110 -5.80 -5.56 -25.35
CA ASN A 110 -6.97 -4.69 -25.26
C ASN A 110 -6.64 -3.25 -24.84
N PHE A 111 -5.44 -2.77 -25.16
CA PHE A 111 -5.09 -1.38 -24.86
C PHE A 111 -5.75 -0.47 -25.93
N PRO A 112 -6.46 0.60 -25.55
CA PRO A 112 -7.18 1.41 -26.52
C PRO A 112 -6.22 2.18 -27.42
N SER A 113 -6.69 2.57 -28.62
CA SER A 113 -5.94 3.48 -29.47
C SER A 113 -5.60 4.77 -28.74
N LEU A 114 -4.44 5.33 -29.06
CA LEU A 114 -4.02 6.59 -28.48
C LEU A 114 -4.76 7.76 -29.15
N PRO A 115 -5.08 8.83 -28.41
CA PRO A 115 -5.64 10.04 -29.00
C PRO A 115 -4.73 10.59 -30.12
N ALA A 116 -5.33 11.16 -31.16
CA ALA A 116 -4.59 11.79 -32.24
C ALA A 116 -3.66 12.89 -31.68
N GLY A 117 -2.39 12.87 -32.08
CA GLY A 117 -1.39 13.84 -31.61
C GLY A 117 -0.80 13.55 -30.23
N PHE A 118 -1.20 12.48 -29.53
CA PHE A 118 -0.61 12.12 -28.23
C PHE A 118 0.89 11.78 -28.34
N VAL A 119 1.31 11.18 -29.46
CA VAL A 119 2.71 10.92 -29.79
C VAL A 119 2.99 11.33 -31.24
N SER A 120 4.03 12.13 -31.47
CA SER A 120 4.41 12.62 -32.81
C SER A 120 4.64 11.46 -33.78
N ALA A 121 4.10 11.54 -35.00
CA ALA A 121 4.20 10.48 -36.01
C ALA A 121 5.63 10.25 -36.56
N SER A 122 6.53 11.22 -36.42
CA SER A 122 7.84 11.24 -37.07
C SER A 122 8.99 10.63 -36.25
N GLU A 123 8.73 10.19 -35.02
CA GLU A 123 9.77 9.73 -34.09
C GLU A 123 9.79 8.19 -34.02
N ASP A 124 10.98 7.61 -33.90
CA ASP A 124 11.14 6.19 -33.53
C ASP A 124 10.54 5.97 -32.14
N LYS A 125 9.50 5.15 -32.10
CA LYS A 125 8.76 4.81 -30.88
C LYS A 125 8.99 3.36 -30.53
N GLN A 126 9.36 3.13 -29.29
CA GLN A 126 9.36 1.80 -28.73
C GLN A 126 8.49 1.78 -27.48
N VAL A 127 7.89 0.64 -27.18
CA VAL A 127 7.12 0.43 -25.97
C VAL A 127 7.82 -0.59 -25.08
N CYS A 128 7.84 -0.34 -23.78
CA CYS A 128 8.32 -1.30 -22.80
C CYS A 128 7.51 -1.22 -21.51
N VAL A 129 7.67 -2.23 -20.67
CA VAL A 129 7.10 -2.28 -19.32
C VAL A 129 8.23 -2.16 -18.32
N GLN A 130 8.19 -1.11 -17.52
CA GLN A 130 9.08 -0.90 -16.38
C GLN A 130 8.49 -1.59 -15.14
N VAL A 131 9.36 -2.20 -14.34
CA VAL A 131 8.99 -2.91 -13.11
C VAL A 131 9.75 -2.29 -11.94
N ALA A 132 9.03 -1.90 -10.90
CA ALA A 132 9.62 -1.35 -9.68
C ALA A 132 9.01 -2.01 -8.44
N LEU A 133 9.81 -2.09 -7.37
CA LEU A 133 9.32 -2.46 -6.04
C LEU A 133 9.15 -1.19 -5.22
N THR A 134 8.02 -1.03 -4.54
CA THR A 134 7.77 0.15 -3.71
C THR A 134 7.31 -0.24 -2.31
N HIS A 135 7.62 0.63 -1.35
CA HIS A 135 7.09 0.56 0.01
C HIS A 135 6.54 1.94 0.38
N GLY A 136 5.23 2.02 0.58
CA GLY A 136 4.56 3.32 0.68
C GLY A 136 4.69 4.08 -0.64
N GLY A 137 5.36 5.25 -0.60
CA GLY A 137 5.64 6.09 -1.76
C GLY A 137 7.02 5.91 -2.37
N ASP A 138 7.92 5.20 -1.71
CA ASP A 138 9.34 5.14 -2.09
C ASP A 138 9.65 3.88 -2.90
N VAL A 139 10.58 3.99 -3.86
CA VAL A 139 11.12 2.83 -4.57
C VAL A 139 12.19 2.15 -3.74
N ILE A 140 12.14 0.83 -3.74
CA ILE A 140 13.14 -0.02 -3.15
C ILE A 140 14.17 -0.38 -4.22
N HIS A 141 15.37 0.18 -4.11
CA HIS A 141 16.47 -0.06 -5.02
C HIS A 141 17.56 -0.90 -4.37
N GLY A 142 17.64 -2.19 -4.72
CA GLY A 142 18.65 -3.08 -4.15
C GLY A 142 18.53 -3.16 -2.63
N ASN A 143 19.57 -2.75 -1.89
CA ASN A 143 19.61 -2.83 -0.43
C ASN A 143 19.23 -1.51 0.28
N THR A 144 18.79 -0.48 -0.44
CA THR A 144 18.46 0.83 0.11
C THR A 144 17.11 1.30 -0.41
N LEU A 145 16.35 1.97 0.45
CA LEU A 145 15.27 2.85 0.02
C LEU A 145 15.92 4.10 -0.56
N SER A 146 15.67 4.42 -1.83
CA SER A 146 16.18 5.68 -2.38
C SER A 146 15.40 6.82 -1.73
N GLY A 147 16.03 7.50 -0.78
CA GLY A 147 15.47 8.68 -0.17
C GLY A 147 15.32 9.80 -1.20
N SER A 148 14.08 10.08 -1.59
CA SER A 148 13.64 11.42 -2.01
C SER A 148 14.17 12.00 -3.34
N GLU A 149 14.98 11.28 -4.11
CA GLU A 149 15.17 11.61 -5.53
C GLU A 149 13.90 11.25 -6.31
N PRO A 150 13.48 12.06 -7.30
CA PRO A 150 12.38 11.69 -8.18
C PRO A 150 12.68 10.31 -8.76
N LEU A 151 11.69 9.41 -8.75
CA LEU A 151 11.83 8.06 -9.31
C LEU A 151 12.59 8.12 -10.64
N ASP A 152 13.85 7.67 -10.65
CA ASP A 152 14.56 7.54 -11.91
C ASP A 152 14.10 6.24 -12.58
N TRP A 153 12.93 6.33 -13.19
CA TRP A 153 12.34 5.25 -13.96
C TRP A 153 13.27 4.75 -15.06
N LYS A 154 14.26 5.54 -15.52
CA LYS A 154 15.20 5.13 -16.55
C LYS A 154 16.15 4.03 -16.08
N ALA A 155 16.45 4.00 -14.78
CA ALA A 155 17.30 2.99 -14.16
C ALA A 155 16.54 1.70 -13.75
N MET A 156 15.22 1.64 -13.96
CA MET A 156 14.41 0.50 -13.55
C MET A 156 14.60 -0.69 -14.48
N PRO A 157 14.54 -1.93 -13.94
CA PRO A 157 14.36 -3.11 -14.76
C PRO A 157 13.14 -2.95 -15.68
N HIS A 158 13.33 -3.19 -16.96
CA HIS A 158 12.28 -3.08 -17.96
C HIS A 158 12.39 -4.21 -18.97
N THR A 159 11.28 -4.52 -19.62
CA THR A 159 11.27 -5.45 -20.75
C THR A 159 12.08 -4.88 -21.91
N THR A 160 12.58 -5.74 -22.78
CA THR A 160 13.11 -5.33 -24.08
C THR A 160 12.12 -4.40 -24.80
N ALA A 161 12.61 -3.27 -25.29
CA ALA A 161 11.81 -2.27 -25.98
C ALA A 161 11.45 -2.75 -27.38
N VAL A 162 10.17 -2.71 -27.72
CA VAL A 162 9.64 -3.21 -29.01
C VAL A 162 9.03 -2.08 -29.82
N PRO A 163 9.12 -2.08 -31.16
CA PRO A 163 8.54 -1.03 -31.99
C PRO A 163 7.05 -0.81 -31.71
N PHE A 164 6.62 0.44 -31.65
CA PHE A 164 5.25 0.82 -31.34
C PHE A 164 4.56 1.50 -32.52
N ASP A 165 3.45 0.93 -32.99
CA ASP A 165 2.57 1.55 -33.96
C ASP A 165 1.35 2.17 -33.26
N SER A 166 1.13 3.47 -33.48
CA SER A 166 0.03 4.24 -32.89
C SER A 166 -1.33 4.02 -33.57
N GLY A 167 -1.37 3.39 -34.75
CA GLY A 167 -2.58 3.31 -35.58
C GLY A 167 -3.62 2.26 -35.18
N SER A 168 -3.23 1.22 -34.44
CA SER A 168 -4.12 0.17 -33.93
C SER A 168 -3.94 0.03 -32.42
N GLY A 169 -4.98 -0.37 -31.69
CA GLY A 169 -4.89 -0.58 -30.25
C GLY A 169 -3.69 -1.47 -29.87
N LEU A 170 -3.04 -1.19 -28.74
CA LEU A 170 -1.79 -1.86 -28.39
C LEU A 170 -2.05 -3.28 -27.88
N ASN A 171 -1.67 -4.26 -28.71
CA ASN A 171 -1.59 -5.67 -28.36
C ASN A 171 -0.15 -6.11 -28.56
N GLN A 172 0.62 -6.12 -27.47
CA GLN A 172 2.05 -6.41 -27.51
C GLN A 172 2.35 -7.62 -26.64
N GLU A 173 3.09 -8.57 -27.19
CA GLU A 173 3.70 -9.64 -26.42
C GLU A 173 5.19 -9.34 -26.21
N TRP A 174 5.66 -9.52 -24.99
CA TRP A 174 7.10 -9.50 -24.71
C TRP A 174 7.59 -10.94 -24.64
N GLY A 175 8.88 -11.13 -24.94
CA GLY A 175 9.52 -12.44 -24.85
C GLY A 175 9.35 -13.08 -23.47
N LYS A 176 9.64 -14.38 -23.37
CA LYS A 176 9.60 -15.14 -22.11
C LYS A 176 10.77 -14.79 -21.18
N GLU A 177 11.15 -13.51 -21.13
CA GLU A 177 12.27 -12.99 -20.35
C GLU A 177 11.85 -12.75 -18.90
N TRP A 178 12.69 -13.18 -17.96
CA TRP A 178 12.49 -12.95 -16.55
C TRP A 178 13.20 -11.68 -16.10
N ILE A 179 12.44 -10.73 -15.61
CA ILE A 179 12.93 -9.51 -14.98
C ILE A 179 13.20 -9.81 -13.51
N ALA A 180 14.46 -9.75 -13.12
CA ALA A 180 14.88 -9.92 -11.74
C ALA A 180 15.07 -8.55 -11.06
N THR A 181 14.61 -8.46 -9.82
CA THR A 181 14.91 -7.33 -8.94
C THR A 181 16.14 -7.63 -8.10
N ASN A 182 16.91 -6.59 -7.75
CA ASN A 182 18.15 -6.75 -6.98
C ASN A 182 17.90 -6.97 -5.46
N LEU A 183 16.66 -6.92 -5.00
CA LEU A 183 16.29 -7.10 -3.60
C LEU A 183 15.90 -8.57 -3.34
N ARG A 184 16.55 -9.17 -2.33
CA ARG A 184 16.25 -10.54 -1.88
C ARG A 184 14.85 -10.60 -1.24
N LEU A 185 14.11 -11.68 -1.48
CA LEU A 185 12.74 -11.88 -0.97
C LEU A 185 12.64 -11.73 0.55
N LYS A 186 13.61 -12.28 1.31
CA LYS A 186 13.65 -12.15 2.78
C LYS A 186 13.79 -10.71 3.32
N ARG A 187 14.16 -9.75 2.45
CA ARG A 187 14.32 -8.33 2.79
C ARG A 187 13.13 -7.48 2.33
N ILE A 188 12.12 -8.09 1.70
CA ILE A 188 10.95 -7.38 1.22
C ILE A 188 10.06 -7.01 2.41
N PRO A 189 9.74 -5.72 2.63
CA PRO A 189 8.80 -5.35 3.68
C PRO A 189 7.41 -5.89 3.36
N PHE A 190 6.63 -6.21 4.39
CA PHE A 190 5.34 -6.88 4.17
C PHE A 190 4.36 -6.05 3.32
N SER A 191 4.41 -4.73 3.48
CA SER A 191 3.60 -3.75 2.72
C SER A 191 4.16 -3.44 1.33
N ALA A 192 5.19 -4.17 0.89
CA ALA A 192 5.80 -3.97 -0.42
C ALA A 192 4.80 -4.23 -1.55
N ARG A 193 4.94 -3.42 -2.58
CA ARG A 193 4.13 -3.46 -3.80
C ARG A 193 5.07 -3.68 -4.97
N VAL A 194 4.61 -4.43 -5.97
CA VAL A 194 5.23 -4.44 -7.29
C VAL A 194 4.41 -3.57 -8.21
N CYS A 195 5.10 -2.68 -8.90
CA CYS A 195 4.54 -1.63 -9.73
C CYS A 195 4.99 -1.85 -11.16
N PHE A 196 4.02 -1.99 -12.06
CA PHE A 196 4.25 -2.10 -13.49
C PHE A 196 3.84 -0.79 -14.15
N ARG A 197 4.70 -0.27 -15.02
CA ARG A 197 4.42 0.95 -15.78
C ARG A 197 4.69 0.70 -17.26
N LEU A 198 3.65 0.85 -18.06
CA LEU A 198 3.72 0.80 -19.51
C LEU A 198 4.13 2.18 -20.02
N VAL A 199 5.24 2.25 -20.76
CA VAL A 199 5.82 3.51 -21.25
C VAL A 199 6.18 3.43 -22.73
N ILE A 200 6.09 4.57 -23.41
CA ILE A 200 6.67 4.76 -24.75
C ILE A 200 8.02 5.45 -24.59
N LEU A 201 9.05 4.84 -25.14
CA LEU A 201 10.36 5.42 -25.35
C LEU A 201 10.38 6.13 -26.70
N VAL A 202 10.77 7.39 -26.68
CA VAL A 202 10.87 8.24 -27.87
C VAL A 202 12.33 8.60 -28.11
N ALA A 203 12.75 8.55 -29.37
CA ALA A 203 14.10 8.92 -29.81
C ALA A 203 15.19 8.14 -29.04
N GLY A 204 15.03 6.82 -28.94
CA GLY A 204 15.97 5.93 -28.25
C GLY A 204 16.00 6.10 -26.72
N GLY A 205 14.90 6.53 -26.11
CA GLY A 205 14.77 6.63 -24.64
C GLY A 205 15.16 7.99 -24.05
N LYS A 206 15.41 9.02 -24.88
CA LYS A 206 15.64 10.39 -24.40
C LYS A 206 14.43 10.94 -23.64
N ARG A 207 13.24 10.64 -24.17
CA ARG A 207 11.94 11.00 -23.59
C ARG A 207 11.11 9.73 -23.36
N THR A 208 10.48 9.66 -22.18
CA THR A 208 9.62 8.55 -21.78
C THR A 208 8.21 9.06 -21.50
N ILE A 209 7.21 8.51 -22.16
CA ILE A 209 5.81 8.91 -22.00
C ILE A 209 5.07 7.78 -21.28
N PRO A 210 4.52 8.01 -20.07
CA PRO A 210 3.69 7.00 -19.42
C PRO A 210 2.37 6.81 -20.13
N LEU A 211 2.01 5.56 -20.40
CA LEU A 211 0.69 5.22 -20.93
C LEU A 211 -0.25 4.77 -19.82
N ALA A 212 0.19 3.81 -19.02
CA ALA A 212 -0.63 3.17 -18.01
C ALA A 212 0.24 2.42 -17.01
N GLY A 213 -0.37 1.88 -15.96
CA GLY A 213 0.33 1.01 -15.04
C GLY A 213 -0.56 0.47 -13.94
N VAL A 214 0.03 -0.29 -13.02
CA VAL A 214 -0.68 -0.85 -11.88
C VAL A 214 0.30 -1.11 -10.75
N ALA A 215 -0.15 -0.91 -9.51
CA ALA A 215 0.55 -1.34 -8.31
C ALA A 215 -0.25 -2.48 -7.66
N ILE A 216 0.42 -3.59 -7.35
CA ILE A 216 -0.19 -4.71 -6.63
C ILE A 216 0.63 -5.07 -5.40
N PRO A 217 -0.02 -5.49 -4.31
CA PRO A 217 0.69 -5.98 -3.13
C PRO A 217 1.43 -7.27 -3.49
N LEU A 218 2.70 -7.38 -3.09
CA LEU A 218 3.47 -8.61 -3.27
C LEU A 218 2.99 -9.73 -2.37
N ILE A 219 2.47 -9.37 -1.20
CA ILE A 219 1.94 -10.30 -0.22
C ILE A 219 0.42 -10.11 -0.18
N ASN A 220 -0.29 -11.18 -0.49
CA ASN A 220 -1.75 -11.16 -0.57
C ASN A 220 -2.41 -11.09 0.82
N TYR A 221 -3.73 -11.01 0.86
CA TYR A 221 -4.49 -10.96 2.13
C TYR A 221 -4.36 -12.25 2.96
N LYS A 222 -4.03 -13.39 2.33
CA LYS A 222 -3.71 -14.67 2.98
C LYS A 222 -2.29 -14.71 3.54
N ARG A 223 -1.55 -13.61 3.43
CA ARG A 223 -0.14 -13.49 3.83
C ARG A 223 0.79 -14.38 3.00
N GLU A 224 0.46 -14.62 1.74
CA GLU A 224 1.28 -15.40 0.84
C GLU A 224 1.89 -14.51 -0.24
N LEU A 225 3.12 -14.82 -0.65
CA LEU A 225 3.76 -14.19 -1.81
C LEU A 225 2.95 -14.46 -3.08
N VAL A 226 2.76 -13.43 -3.90
CA VAL A 226 2.14 -13.54 -5.22
C VAL A 226 2.89 -14.57 -6.07
N ARG A 227 2.15 -15.46 -6.74
CA ARG A 227 2.72 -16.58 -7.52
C ARG A 227 1.91 -16.85 -8.78
N GLY A 228 2.57 -17.44 -9.77
CA GLY A 228 1.91 -17.92 -10.99
C GLY A 228 1.47 -16.81 -11.94
N ASN A 229 0.47 -17.14 -12.77
CA ASN A 229 -0.01 -16.23 -13.82
C ASN A 229 -1.06 -15.26 -13.27
N THR A 230 -0.84 -13.97 -13.51
CA THR A 230 -1.71 -12.89 -13.06
C THR A 230 -2.09 -12.00 -14.23
N LYS A 231 -3.38 -11.71 -14.37
CA LYS A 231 -3.94 -10.80 -15.37
C LYS A 231 -4.53 -9.59 -14.66
N ILE A 232 -4.12 -8.38 -15.04
CA ILE A 232 -4.44 -7.17 -14.28
C ILE A 232 -4.76 -6.02 -15.22
N HIS A 233 -5.94 -5.42 -15.04
CA HIS A 233 -6.32 -4.22 -15.79
C HIS A 233 -5.50 -3.02 -15.32
N LEU A 234 -4.91 -2.30 -16.27
CA LEU A 234 -4.07 -1.15 -15.95
C LEU A 234 -4.91 0.10 -15.71
N TRP A 235 -4.36 1.01 -14.92
CA TRP A 235 -4.83 2.38 -14.76
C TRP A 235 -4.17 3.28 -15.81
N PRO A 236 -4.91 4.17 -16.48
CA PRO A 236 -4.32 5.12 -17.42
C PRO A 236 -3.38 6.09 -16.68
N SER A 237 -2.36 6.59 -17.38
CA SER A 237 -1.54 7.68 -16.88
C SER A 237 -2.32 8.99 -16.83
N GLU A 238 -1.89 9.93 -15.99
CA GLU A 238 -2.48 11.26 -15.92
C GLU A 238 -2.46 11.98 -17.28
N GLU A 239 -1.34 11.89 -17.99
CA GLU A 239 -1.18 12.46 -19.34
C GLU A 239 -2.15 11.84 -20.34
N LEU A 240 -2.27 10.50 -20.36
CA LEU A 240 -3.19 9.81 -21.27
C LEU A 240 -4.64 10.14 -20.95
N GLN A 241 -4.98 10.23 -19.67
CA GLN A 241 -6.32 10.53 -19.22
C GLN A 241 -6.73 11.97 -19.60
N ARG A 242 -5.83 12.95 -19.40
CA ARG A 242 -6.03 14.34 -19.84
C ARG A 242 -6.14 14.50 -21.36
N ALA A 243 -5.51 13.61 -22.12
CA ALA A 243 -5.60 13.61 -23.58
C ALA A 243 -6.93 13.00 -24.09
N ARG A 244 -7.58 12.14 -23.30
CA ARG A 244 -8.85 11.50 -23.63
C ARG A 244 -10.06 12.31 -23.22
N ASP A 245 -10.01 12.89 -22.02
CA ASP A 245 -11.11 13.62 -21.42
C ASP A 245 -10.70 15.07 -21.17
N LYS A 246 -11.34 16.00 -21.89
CA LYS A 246 -11.06 17.43 -21.79
C LYS A 246 -11.66 18.02 -20.50
N ASP A 247 -12.73 17.43 -19.98
CA ASP A 247 -13.43 17.91 -18.77
C ASP A 247 -12.54 17.74 -17.51
N ILE A 248 -11.63 16.76 -17.53
CA ILE A 248 -10.62 16.56 -16.47
C ILE A 248 -9.63 17.74 -16.42
N GLN A 249 -9.40 18.46 -17.52
CA GLN A 249 -8.53 19.64 -17.51
C GLN A 249 -9.19 20.83 -16.81
N GLU A 250 -10.52 20.87 -16.76
CA GLU A 250 -11.30 21.97 -16.17
C GLU A 250 -11.60 21.76 -14.66
N GLY A 251 -11.13 20.64 -14.09
CA GLY A 251 -11.23 20.36 -12.65
C GLY A 251 -12.59 19.88 -12.17
N GLU A 252 -13.49 19.51 -13.09
CA GLU A 252 -14.87 19.16 -12.78
C GLU A 252 -15.06 17.71 -12.30
N LYS A 253 -14.08 16.83 -12.58
CA LYS A 253 -14.07 15.42 -12.15
C LYS A 253 -12.76 15.05 -11.49
N ASP A 254 -12.81 14.34 -10.37
CA ASP A 254 -11.64 13.72 -9.75
C ASP A 254 -11.06 12.65 -10.69
N PRO A 255 -9.90 12.88 -11.30
CA PRO A 255 -9.38 11.98 -12.30
C PRO A 255 -8.84 10.70 -11.64
N GLN A 256 -9.24 9.52 -12.13
CA GLN A 256 -8.69 8.24 -11.68
C GLN A 256 -7.54 7.81 -12.60
N PHE A 257 -6.31 7.98 -12.14
CA PHE A 257 -5.10 7.61 -12.88
C PHE A 257 -4.06 6.93 -11.99
N LEU A 258 -3.06 6.31 -12.62
CA LEU A 258 -1.93 5.69 -11.94
C LEU A 258 -1.15 6.72 -11.11
N GLN A 259 -1.15 6.57 -9.78
CA GLN A 259 -0.07 7.08 -8.93
C GLN A 259 0.55 5.92 -8.14
N VAL A 260 1.82 5.66 -8.43
CA VAL A 260 2.58 4.54 -7.86
C VAL A 260 2.71 4.64 -6.33
N ALA A 261 2.63 5.85 -5.76
CA ALA A 261 2.73 6.10 -4.32
C ALA A 261 1.38 6.03 -3.57
N ASN A 262 0.31 6.61 -4.12
CA ASN A 262 -0.85 7.06 -3.32
C ASN A 262 -2.24 6.62 -3.85
N ARG A 263 -2.32 5.81 -4.92
CA ARG A 263 -3.57 5.49 -5.64
C ARG A 263 -3.89 3.97 -5.63
N PRO A 264 -5.12 3.56 -6.02
CA PRO A 264 -5.66 2.28 -5.58
C PRO A 264 -4.80 1.10 -6.04
N LEU A 265 -4.63 0.16 -5.11
CA LEU A 265 -3.96 -1.10 -5.36
C LEU A 265 -4.89 -2.03 -6.15
N GLY A 266 -4.31 -2.75 -7.11
CA GLY A 266 -5.06 -3.71 -7.92
C GLY A 266 -5.56 -3.16 -9.24
N GLY A 267 -6.33 -3.99 -9.93
CA GLY A 267 -6.76 -3.74 -11.30
C GLY A 267 -7.78 -2.61 -11.41
N ASN A 268 -7.71 -1.88 -12.52
CA ASN A 268 -8.67 -0.85 -12.89
C ASN A 268 -10.05 -1.45 -13.22
N PRO A 269 -11.12 -1.11 -12.46
CA PRO A 269 -12.46 -1.63 -12.72
C PRO A 269 -13.05 -1.12 -14.04
N GLU A 270 -12.63 0.06 -14.52
CA GLU A 270 -13.12 0.67 -15.77
C GLU A 270 -12.56 -0.01 -17.03
N ARG A 271 -11.52 -0.84 -16.89
CA ARG A 271 -10.90 -1.60 -18.00
C ARG A 271 -10.49 -0.75 -19.21
N ASN A 272 -10.22 0.54 -19.00
CA ASN A 272 -9.99 1.52 -20.06
C ASN A 272 -8.51 1.77 -20.39
N ALA A 273 -7.56 0.99 -19.84
CA ALA A 273 -6.14 1.13 -20.15
C ALA A 273 -5.43 -0.21 -20.41
N GLY A 274 -6.16 -1.19 -20.94
CA GLY A 274 -5.61 -2.49 -21.31
C GLY A 274 -5.45 -3.47 -20.15
N LEU A 275 -5.08 -4.69 -20.52
CA LEU A 275 -4.91 -5.85 -19.64
C LEU A 275 -3.46 -6.33 -19.73
N LEU A 276 -2.74 -6.24 -18.61
CA LEU A 276 -1.37 -6.71 -18.47
C LEU A 276 -1.37 -8.18 -18.03
N HIS A 277 -0.54 -8.99 -18.69
CA HIS A 277 -0.29 -10.39 -18.37
C HIS A 277 1.12 -10.53 -17.78
N VAL A 278 1.21 -11.00 -16.53
CA VAL A 278 2.46 -11.22 -15.82
C VAL A 278 2.50 -12.64 -15.27
N THR A 279 3.68 -13.25 -15.25
CA THR A 279 3.95 -14.50 -14.55
C THR A 279 4.95 -14.23 -13.43
N PHE A 280 4.59 -14.55 -12.20
CA PHE A 280 5.50 -14.61 -11.06
C PHE A 280 6.08 -16.02 -10.93
N ASP A 281 7.16 -16.14 -10.14
CA ASP A 281 7.68 -17.44 -9.74
C ASP A 281 6.55 -18.32 -9.16
N SER A 282 6.60 -19.61 -9.47
CA SER A 282 5.66 -20.62 -8.95
C SER A 282 6.41 -21.59 -8.07
N TYR A 283 5.82 -21.90 -6.92
CA TYR A 283 6.41 -22.74 -5.90
C TYR A 283 5.47 -23.90 -5.58
N GLU A 284 6.02 -25.07 -5.25
CA GLU A 284 5.25 -26.26 -4.91
C GLU A 284 4.35 -26.04 -3.69
N LEU A 285 4.86 -25.33 -2.69
CA LEU A 285 4.13 -24.88 -1.52
C LEU A 285 4.00 -23.35 -1.54
N PRO A 286 2.93 -22.78 -0.96
CA PRO A 286 2.82 -21.33 -0.80
C PRO A 286 3.99 -20.79 0.03
N ILE A 287 4.49 -19.62 -0.34
CA ILE A 287 5.45 -18.88 0.48
C ILE A 287 4.66 -17.97 1.40
N ALA A 288 4.59 -18.31 2.68
CA ALA A 288 3.94 -17.47 3.68
C ALA A 288 4.93 -16.41 4.18
N ALA A 289 4.45 -15.19 4.27
CA ALA A 289 5.08 -14.12 5.01
C ALA A 289 4.49 -14.11 6.42
N GLN A 290 5.22 -14.63 7.39
CA GLN A 290 4.77 -14.57 8.77
C GLN A 290 4.98 -13.15 9.30
N ARG A 291 3.88 -12.53 9.73
CA ARG A 291 3.96 -11.44 10.69
C ARG A 291 3.86 -12.08 12.07
N PRO A 292 4.86 -11.91 12.95
CA PRO A 292 4.64 -12.16 14.35
C PRO A 292 3.41 -11.33 14.75
N CYS A 293 2.41 -11.97 15.32
CA CYS A 293 1.27 -11.26 15.86
C CYS A 293 1.73 -10.45 17.08
N TYR A 294 0.90 -9.52 17.55
CA TYR A 294 1.21 -8.73 18.74
C TYR A 294 1.61 -9.62 19.93
N LEU A 295 0.93 -10.76 20.13
CA LEU A 295 1.26 -11.72 21.18
C LEU A 295 2.64 -12.36 20.99
N ASP A 296 3.09 -12.61 19.76
CA ASP A 296 4.43 -13.15 19.50
C ASP A 296 5.52 -12.13 19.89
N TYR A 297 5.27 -10.84 19.64
CA TYR A 297 6.18 -9.77 20.03
C TYR A 297 6.21 -9.58 21.56
N VAL A 298 5.06 -9.63 22.22
CA VAL A 298 4.97 -9.60 23.70
C VAL A 298 5.66 -10.84 24.31
N GLN A 299 5.45 -12.03 23.75
CA GLN A 299 6.14 -13.24 24.22
C GLN A 299 7.65 -13.16 24.03
N ARG A 300 8.13 -12.65 22.88
CA ARG A 300 9.57 -12.39 22.67
C ARG A 300 10.12 -11.38 23.67
N ARG A 301 9.35 -10.36 24.06
CA ARG A 301 9.73 -9.39 25.10
C ARG A 301 9.88 -10.06 26.47
N LEU A 302 9.01 -11.02 26.79
CA LEU A 302 8.98 -11.69 28.08
C LEU A 302 10.01 -12.82 28.20
N GLN A 303 10.51 -13.35 27.09
CA GLN A 303 11.64 -14.27 27.13
C GLN A 303 12.93 -13.50 27.40
N PRO A 304 13.73 -13.90 28.40
CA PRO A 304 15.08 -13.37 28.57
C PRO A 304 15.93 -13.87 27.40
N PHE A 305 15.98 -13.09 26.32
CA PHE A 305 16.78 -13.44 25.15
C PHE A 305 18.25 -13.18 25.45
N ALA A 306 19.05 -14.24 25.31
CA ALA A 306 20.44 -14.12 24.92
C ALA A 306 20.52 -13.27 23.64
N ASP A 307 21.31 -12.21 23.70
CA ASP A 307 21.69 -11.29 22.63
C ASP A 307 21.83 -11.96 21.25
N ASN A 308 20.76 -11.95 20.44
CA ASN A 308 20.85 -12.32 19.02
C ASN A 308 20.40 -11.18 18.08
N SER A 309 19.98 -10.04 18.62
CA SER A 309 19.93 -8.80 17.86
C SER A 309 21.37 -8.26 17.76
N ASN A 310 22.06 -8.53 16.64
CA ASN A 310 23.31 -7.82 16.29
C ASN A 310 23.11 -6.31 16.05
N LEU A 311 22.01 -5.72 16.54
CA LEU A 311 21.76 -4.29 16.50
C LEU A 311 22.43 -3.67 17.73
N PRO A 312 23.13 -2.53 17.56
CA PRO A 312 23.70 -1.85 18.70
C PRO A 312 22.60 -1.46 19.71
N PRO A 313 22.88 -1.54 21.02
CA PRO A 313 21.95 -1.09 22.04
C PRO A 313 21.58 0.38 21.80
N SER A 314 20.32 0.75 22.06
CA SER A 314 19.91 2.15 21.97
C SER A 314 20.73 2.96 22.97
N LEU A 315 21.28 4.08 22.52
CA LEU A 315 22.03 4.98 23.39
C LEU A 315 21.11 6.08 23.92
N PRO A 316 21.24 6.49 25.19
CA PRO A 316 20.60 7.71 25.65
C PRO A 316 21.22 8.90 24.91
N PRO A 317 20.41 9.86 24.43
CA PRO A 317 20.94 11.04 23.76
C PRO A 317 21.75 11.92 24.72
N ASN A 318 22.83 12.52 24.23
CA ASN A 318 23.54 13.59 24.93
C ASN A 318 22.69 14.89 24.95
N SER A 319 23.00 15.84 25.84
CA SER A 319 22.28 17.11 25.96
C SER A 319 22.12 17.86 24.61
N ASP A 320 23.14 17.84 23.75
CA ASP A 320 23.08 18.47 22.43
C ASP A 320 22.14 17.70 21.48
N GLN A 321 22.19 16.37 21.52
CA GLN A 321 21.32 15.50 20.71
C GLN A 321 19.86 15.61 21.13
N GLU A 322 19.57 15.77 22.43
CA GLU A 322 18.21 16.01 22.93
C GLU A 322 17.61 17.30 22.34
N SER A 323 18.39 18.39 22.30
CA SER A 323 17.96 19.65 21.71
C SER A 323 17.65 19.49 20.21
N VAL A 324 18.49 18.75 19.49
CA VAL A 324 18.27 18.42 18.07
C VAL A 324 16.99 17.59 17.89
N LEU A 325 16.79 16.55 18.68
CA LEU A 325 15.59 15.70 18.63
C LEU A 325 14.31 16.50 18.92
N GLN A 326 14.33 17.39 19.91
CA GLN A 326 13.21 18.29 20.18
C GLN A 326 12.92 19.23 19.00
N GLY A 327 13.96 19.72 18.33
CA GLY A 327 13.84 20.48 17.09
C GLY A 327 13.14 19.66 16.00
N ILE A 328 13.59 18.43 15.79
CA ILE A 328 13.03 17.49 14.79
C ILE A 328 11.54 17.21 15.05
N GLY A 329 11.15 17.01 16.31
CA GLY A 329 9.75 16.74 16.69
C GLY A 329 8.79 17.88 16.35
N ARG A 330 9.28 19.11 16.22
CA ARG A 330 8.48 20.29 15.85
C ARG A 330 8.44 20.55 14.34
N LEU A 331 9.25 19.83 13.56
CA LEU A 331 9.29 20.01 12.10
C LEU A 331 7.99 19.58 11.45
N SER A 332 7.63 20.26 10.36
CA SER A 332 6.49 19.88 9.51
C SER A 332 6.63 18.43 9.03
N PRO A 333 5.53 17.66 8.89
CA PRO A 333 5.56 16.32 8.32
C PRO A 333 6.17 16.26 6.92
N LEU A 334 6.09 17.35 6.16
CA LEU A 334 6.63 17.44 4.80
C LEU A 334 8.14 17.73 4.76
N THR A 335 8.74 18.10 5.89
CA THR A 335 10.18 18.34 5.97
C THR A 335 10.92 17.01 5.83
N LYS A 336 11.78 16.94 4.81
CA LYS A 336 12.68 15.80 4.58
C LYS A 336 13.77 15.80 5.64
N LEU A 337 14.01 14.64 6.23
CA LEU A 337 15.09 14.41 7.18
C LEU A 337 16.38 14.08 6.44
N SER A 338 17.51 14.62 6.91
CA SER A 338 18.83 14.21 6.45
C SER A 338 19.15 12.78 6.88
N ASP A 339 20.11 12.13 6.24
CA ASP A 339 20.48 10.76 6.61
C ASP A 339 21.14 10.70 7.99
N GLU A 340 21.84 11.77 8.40
CA GLU A 340 22.38 11.93 9.77
C GLU A 340 21.26 12.02 10.82
N GLU A 341 20.21 12.80 10.54
CA GLU A 341 19.04 12.91 11.43
C GLU A 341 18.30 11.57 11.54
N LYS A 342 18.17 10.83 10.43
CA LYS A 342 17.57 9.49 10.43
C LYS A 342 18.37 8.50 11.26
N GLU A 343 19.70 8.52 11.10
CA GLU A 343 20.60 7.68 11.88
C GLU A 343 20.55 8.01 13.36
N LEU A 344 20.54 9.30 13.72
CA LEU A 344 20.39 9.76 15.10
C LEU A 344 19.06 9.30 15.72
N LEU A 345 17.94 9.46 15.01
CA LEU A 345 16.62 9.00 15.45
C LEU A 345 16.62 7.49 15.73
N PHE A 346 17.21 6.69 14.85
CA PHE A 346 17.26 5.24 15.03
C PHE A 346 18.26 4.80 16.13
N ALA A 347 19.37 5.53 16.31
CA ALA A 347 20.34 5.27 17.37
C ALA A 347 19.77 5.57 18.77
N THR A 348 18.87 6.56 18.87
CA THR A 348 18.20 7.00 20.11
C THR A 348 16.74 6.52 20.18
N ARG A 349 16.42 5.42 19.50
CA ARG A 349 15.06 4.92 19.27
C ARG A 349 14.24 4.65 20.53
N ASP A 350 14.84 4.19 21.63
CA ASP A 350 14.11 3.99 22.89
C ASP A 350 13.66 5.34 23.50
N TYR A 351 14.52 6.37 23.45
CA TYR A 351 14.17 7.73 23.87
C TYR A 351 13.06 8.34 22.99
N CYS A 352 13.10 8.05 21.69
CA CYS A 352 12.09 8.50 20.74
C CYS A 352 10.74 7.79 20.96
N ALA A 353 10.74 6.52 21.38
CA ALA A 353 9.52 5.77 21.67
C ALA A 353 8.73 6.36 22.85
N GLU A 354 9.42 6.93 23.84
CA GLU A 354 8.78 7.62 24.98
C GLU A 354 8.11 8.95 24.60
N ARG A 355 8.34 9.47 23.39
CA ARG A 355 7.87 10.77 22.90
C ARG A 355 7.01 10.62 21.66
N PRO A 356 5.67 10.67 21.79
CA PRO A 356 4.74 10.43 20.69
C PRO A 356 4.97 11.32 19.45
N GLU A 357 5.45 12.56 19.65
CA GLU A 357 5.77 13.50 18.59
C GLU A 357 6.93 13.07 17.69
N LEU A 358 7.84 12.23 18.19
CA LEU A 358 8.99 11.72 17.44
C LEU A 358 8.67 10.44 16.67
N ILE A 359 7.61 9.71 17.05
CA ILE A 359 7.25 8.42 16.44
C ILE A 359 7.10 8.52 14.91
N PRO A 360 6.38 9.50 14.32
CA PRO A 360 6.26 9.59 12.87
C PRO A 360 7.60 9.82 12.17
N LYS A 361 8.49 10.60 12.79
CA LYS A 361 9.83 10.89 12.26
C LYS A 361 10.75 9.67 12.38
N LEU A 362 10.66 8.93 13.49
CA LEU A 362 11.33 7.65 13.69
C LEU A 362 10.85 6.61 12.66
N MET A 363 9.54 6.52 12.39
CA MET A 363 9.02 5.58 11.39
C MET A 363 9.51 5.89 9.97
N ALA A 364 9.72 7.18 9.67
CA ALA A 364 10.29 7.63 8.40
C ALA A 364 11.82 7.42 8.31
N SER A 365 12.53 7.23 9.43
CA SER A 365 13.98 6.99 9.43
C SER A 365 14.37 5.53 9.31
N ILE A 366 13.43 4.60 9.48
CA ILE A 366 13.70 3.16 9.39
C ILE A 366 14.00 2.76 7.93
N ASP A 367 15.08 2.00 7.77
CA ASP A 367 15.29 1.24 6.55
C ASP A 367 14.37 0.00 6.54
N TRP A 368 13.25 0.12 5.83
CA TRP A 368 12.26 -0.95 5.71
C TRP A 368 12.76 -2.18 4.94
N THR A 369 13.95 -2.13 4.34
CA THR A 369 14.58 -3.29 3.70
C THR A 369 15.42 -4.13 4.66
N ASP A 370 15.68 -3.64 5.87
CA ASP A 370 16.38 -4.38 6.91
C ASP A 370 15.36 -5.03 7.86
N PRO A 371 15.12 -6.35 7.77
CA PRO A 371 14.14 -7.03 8.62
C PRO A 371 14.40 -6.83 10.11
N LYS A 372 15.68 -6.68 10.51
CA LYS A 372 16.04 -6.50 11.92
C LYS A 372 15.58 -5.15 12.44
N LYS A 373 15.80 -4.07 11.67
CA LYS A 373 15.35 -2.72 12.04
C LYS A 373 13.81 -2.64 12.03
N VAL A 374 13.16 -3.32 11.10
CA VAL A 374 11.70 -3.41 11.03
C VAL A 374 11.12 -4.15 12.24
N ASP A 375 11.71 -5.27 12.64
CA ASP A 375 11.28 -6.01 13.83
C ASP A 375 11.49 -5.20 15.11
N GLU A 376 12.64 -4.53 15.26
CA GLU A 376 12.91 -3.62 16.38
C GLU A 376 11.87 -2.48 16.43
N ALA A 377 11.56 -1.85 15.30
CA ALA A 377 10.56 -0.80 15.24
C ALA A 377 9.16 -1.29 15.65
N ARG A 378 8.78 -2.51 15.24
CA ARG A 378 7.53 -3.12 15.68
C ARG A 378 7.54 -3.37 17.19
N MET A 379 8.65 -3.84 17.75
CA MET A 379 8.80 -4.01 19.20
C MET A 379 8.62 -2.67 19.94
N LEU A 380 9.22 -1.58 19.46
CA LEU A 380 9.07 -0.26 20.06
C LEU A 380 7.63 0.23 20.04
N LEU A 381 6.90 0.03 18.95
CA LEU A 381 5.49 0.40 18.87
C LEU A 381 4.63 -0.37 19.88
N THR A 382 5.00 -1.60 20.26
CA THR A 382 4.30 -2.33 21.34
C THR A 382 4.59 -1.82 22.74
N LYS A 383 5.62 -0.97 22.95
CA LYS A 383 5.92 -0.36 24.25
C LYS A 383 5.12 0.93 24.52
N CYS A 384 4.57 1.56 23.47
CA CYS A 384 3.98 2.90 23.53
C CYS A 384 2.47 2.91 23.83
N GLU A 385 1.84 1.72 23.88
CA GLU A 385 0.47 1.50 24.39
C GLU A 385 0.52 1.13 25.86
#